data_AF-A0A850J101-F1
#
_entry.id   AF-A0A850J101-F1
#
_cell.length_a   1.000
_cell.length_b   1.000
_cell.length_c   1.000
_cell.angle_alpha   90.00
_cell.angle_beta   90.00
_cell.angle_gamma   90.00
#
_symmetry.space_group_name_H-M   'P 1'
#
loop_
_entity.id
_entity.type
_entity.pdbx_description
1 polymer ?
#
loop_
_entity_poly.entity_id
_entity_poly.type
_entity_poly.pdbx_seq_one_letter_code
_entity_poly.pdbx_strand_id
1 'polypeptide(L)' 'MGVQQTARRDADRIGELSAEFAGWRIGRGGSGLWWAVRGNDLVRTPDVEELRVRLHEMTDGSRYPIESGKWPD' A
#
# COMPACT_ATOMS: atom_id res chain seq x y z
N MET A 1 -20.70 16.72 9.55
CA MET A 1 -20.80 15.30 9.12
C MET A 1 -19.69 15.05 8.10
N GLY A 2 -18.68 14.20 8.37
CA GLY A 2 -17.60 13.99 7.38
C GLY A 2 -16.50 13.02 7.82
N VAL A 3 -16.14 13.00 9.10
CA VAL A 3 -15.06 12.13 9.61
C VAL A 3 -15.41 10.64 9.59
N GLN A 4 -16.68 10.30 9.82
CA GLN A 4 -17.16 8.91 9.84
C GLN A 4 -17.20 8.29 8.43
N GLN A 5 -17.45 9.11 7.40
CA GLN A 5 -17.49 8.66 6.01
C GLN A 5 -16.08 8.37 5.48
N THR A 6 -15.11 9.22 5.83
CA THR A 6 -13.70 8.98 5.50
C THR A 6 -13.17 7.74 6.20
N ALA A 7 -13.43 7.58 7.51
CA ALA A 7 -12.99 6.40 8.26
C ALA A 7 -13.57 5.08 7.70
N ARG A 8 -14.83 5.09 7.24
CA ARG A 8 -15.44 3.90 6.62
C ARG A 8 -14.81 3.58 5.26
N ARG A 9 -14.54 4.60 4.44
CA ARG A 9 -13.83 4.43 3.16
C ARG A 9 -12.40 3.94 3.35
N ASP A 10 -11.72 4.41 4.39
CA ASP A 10 -10.37 3.96 4.72
C ASP A 10 -10.37 2.51 5.18
N ALA A 11 -11.32 2.10 6.02
CA ALA A 11 -11.45 0.71 6.46
C ALA A 11 -11.72 -0.24 5.29
N ASP A 12 -12.57 0.16 4.35
CA ASP A 12 -12.86 -0.58 3.13
C ASP A 12 -11.59 -0.80 2.29
N ARG A 13 -10.86 0.29 2.01
CA ARG A 13 -9.57 0.26 1.29
C ARG A 13 -8.51 -0.58 1.99
N ILE A 14 -8.42 -0.51 3.33
CA ILE A 14 -7.50 -1.36 4.11
C ILE A 14 -7.85 -2.84 3.91
N GLY A 15 -9.14 -3.17 3.88
CA GLY A 15 -9.63 -4.52 3.61
C GLY A 15 -9.22 -5.01 2.23
N GLU A 16 -9.44 -4.20 1.19
CA GLU A 16 -9.03 -4.52 -0.19
C GLU A 16 -7.51 -4.75 -0.29
N LEU A 17 -6.71 -3.83 0.26
CA LEU A 17 -5.24 -3.95 0.23
C LEU A 17 -4.75 -5.17 1.01
N SER A 18 -5.35 -5.48 2.15
CA SER A 18 -4.96 -6.65 2.95
C SER A 18 -5.30 -7.97 2.24
N ALA A 19 -6.36 -7.99 1.43
CA ALA A 19 -6.71 -9.14 0.60
C ALA A 19 -5.78 -9.29 -0.60
N GLU A 20 -5.39 -8.17 -1.23
CA GLU A 20 -4.48 -8.13 -2.38
C GLU A 20 -3.03 -8.47 -2.00
N PHE A 21 -2.55 -7.94 -0.87
CA PHE A 21 -1.17 -8.10 -0.42
C PHE A 21 -1.09 -9.01 0.81
N ALA A 22 -1.38 -10.29 0.61
CA ALA A 22 -1.32 -11.29 1.67
C ALA A 22 0.07 -11.30 2.36
N GLY A 23 0.08 -11.24 3.69
CA GLY A 23 1.30 -11.21 4.50
C GLY A 23 1.83 -9.81 4.80
N TRP A 24 1.26 -8.76 4.21
CA TRP A 24 1.48 -7.38 4.62
C TRP A 24 0.48 -6.96 5.70
N ARG A 25 0.95 -6.21 6.70
CA ARG A 25 0.07 -5.49 7.64
C ARG A 25 -0.07 -4.07 7.15
N ILE A 26 -1.31 -3.66 6.85
CA ILE A 26 -1.61 -2.40 6.17
C ILE A 26 -2.54 -1.57 7.06
N GLY A 27 -2.34 -0.25 7.05
CA GLY A 27 -3.22 0.65 7.78
C GLY A 27 -3.06 2.11 7.39
N ARG A 28 -3.91 2.94 7.99
CA ARG A 28 -3.84 4.40 7.90
C ARG A 28 -3.52 4.99 9.26
N GLY A 29 -2.44 5.75 9.35
CA GLY A 29 -2.00 6.38 10.60
C GLY A 29 -2.82 7.63 10.93
N GLY A 30 -2.76 8.07 12.20
CA GLY A 30 -3.44 9.29 12.67
C GLY A 30 -2.99 10.57 11.96
N SER A 31 -1.82 10.55 11.31
CA SER A 31 -1.32 11.64 10.45
C SER A 31 -1.93 11.64 9.04
N GLY A 32 -2.83 10.72 8.71
CA GLY A 32 -3.46 10.58 7.40
C GLY A 32 -2.63 9.78 6.38
N LEU A 33 -1.39 9.41 6.73
CA LEU A 33 -0.49 8.59 5.91
C LEU A 33 -0.92 7.13 5.91
N TRP A 34 -0.82 6.52 4.73
CA TRP A 34 -0.91 5.08 4.54
C TRP A 34 0.41 4.42 4.88
N TRP A 35 0.34 3.21 5.44
CA TRP A 35 1.50 2.42 5.77
C TRP A 35 1.26 0.94 5.53
N ALA A 36 2.34 0.24 5.19
CA ALA A 36 2.34 -1.21 5.08
C ALA A 36 3.67 -1.77 5.58
N VAL A 37 3.62 -2.88 6.32
CA VAL A 37 4.81 -3.55 6.85
C VAL A 37 4.74 -5.06 6.63
N ARG A 38 5.85 -5.65 6.21
CA ARG A 38 6.05 -7.09 6.10
C ARG A 38 7.48 -7.43 6.50
N GLY A 39 7.67 -8.18 7.58
CA GLY A 39 9.02 -8.47 8.08
C GLY A 39 9.78 -7.18 8.41
N ASN A 40 10.87 -6.91 7.68
CA ASN A 40 11.70 -5.71 7.82
C ASN A 40 11.32 -4.58 6.84
N ASP A 41 10.44 -4.86 5.88
CA ASP A 41 10.03 -3.90 4.86
C ASP A 41 8.93 -2.99 5.39
N LEU A 42 9.13 -1.67 5.29
CA LEU A 42 8.18 -0.65 5.70
C LEU A 42 8.00 0.37 4.57
N VAL A 43 6.75 0.54 4.13
CA VAL A 43 6.34 1.56 3.16
C VAL A 43 5.40 2.54 3.84
N ARG A 44 5.62 3.84 3.61
CA ARG A 44 4.73 4.91 4.07
C ARG A 44 4.55 5.95 2.98
N THR A 45 3.30 6.27 2.67
CA THR A 45 2.92 7.18 1.57
C THR A 45 1.69 7.99 1.99
N PRO A 46 1.52 9.22 1.49
CA PRO A 46 0.29 9.99 1.71
C PRO A 46 -0.89 9.45 0.89
N ASP A 47 -0.60 8.79 -0.23
CA ASP A 47 -1.58 8.29 -1.18
C ASP A 47 -1.67 6.76 -1.20
N VAL A 48 -2.90 6.26 -1.36
CA VAL A 48 -3.21 4.83 -1.31
C VAL A 48 -2.79 4.10 -2.59
N GLU A 49 -2.83 4.77 -3.74
CA GLU A 49 -2.40 4.18 -5.01
C GLU A 49 -0.87 4.10 -5.07
N GLU A 50 -0.16 5.11 -4.56
CA GLU A 50 1.30 5.04 -4.40
C GLU A 50 1.71 3.86 -3.48
N LEU A 51 0.93 3.61 -2.41
CA LEU A 51 1.16 2.45 -1.54
C LEU A 51 1.03 1.15 -2.33
N ARG A 52 -0.07 1.00 -3.10
CA ARG A 52 -0.34 -0.21 -3.90
C ARG A 52 0.77 -0.48 -4.91
N VAL A 53 1.24 0.54 -5.64
CA VAL A 53 2.34 0.40 -6.62
C VAL A 53 3.61 -0.12 -5.93
N ARG A 54 4.02 0.51 -4.83
CA ARG A 54 5.23 0.07 -4.10
C ARG A 54 5.10 -1.33 -3.53
N LEU A 55 3.92 -1.70 -3.03
CA LEU A 55 3.67 -3.06 -2.54
C LEU A 55 3.72 -4.09 -3.65
N HIS A 56 3.27 -3.74 -4.86
CA HIS A 56 3.49 -4.56 -6.05
C HIS A 56 4.96 -4.69 -6.39
N GLU A 57 5.71 -3.60 -6.45
CA GLU A 57 7.16 -3.65 -6.74
C GLU A 57 7.91 -4.53 -5.74
N MET A 58 7.56 -4.48 -4.44
CA MET A 58 8.22 -5.27 -3.40
C MET A 58 7.76 -6.74 -3.37
N THR A 59 6.51 -7.02 -3.77
CA THR A 59 5.97 -8.39 -3.79
C THR A 59 6.35 -9.11 -5.08
N ASP A 60 6.28 -8.41 -6.22
CA ASP A 60 6.63 -8.90 -7.55
C ASP A 60 8.14 -8.91 -7.76
N GLY A 61 8.89 -7.95 -7.21
CA GLY A 61 10.37 -7.95 -7.19
C GLY A 61 11.00 -9.11 -6.40
N SER A 62 10.21 -9.89 -5.67
CA SER A 62 10.62 -11.20 -5.12
C SER A 62 10.63 -12.31 -6.19
N ARG A 63 10.10 -12.05 -7.39
CA ARG A 63 10.14 -12.91 -8.57
C ARG A 63 10.88 -12.14 -9.68
N TYR A 64 12.19 -12.35 -9.73
CA TYR A 64 13.18 -11.90 -10.73
C TYR A 64 13.81 -10.51 -10.53
N PRO A 65 15.14 -10.41 -10.38
CA PRO A 65 15.89 -9.25 -10.82
C PRO A 65 16.13 -9.38 -12.32
N ILE A 66 15.57 -8.49 -13.15
CA ILE A 66 16.21 -8.01 -14.39
C ILE A 66 15.43 -6.82 -14.98
N GLU A 67 16.13 -5.70 -15.12
CA GLU A 67 16.09 -4.84 -16.31
C GLU A 67 14.72 -4.43 -16.87
N SER A 68 14.18 -3.29 -16.41
CA SER A 68 13.84 -2.16 -17.29
C SER A 68 13.05 -1.11 -16.51
N GLY A 69 13.77 -0.12 -15.98
CA GLY A 69 13.19 1.16 -15.60
C GLY A 69 12.78 1.96 -16.83
N LYS A 70 11.68 1.57 -17.48
CA LYS A 70 11.04 2.38 -18.52
C LYS A 70 9.57 2.60 -18.17
N TRP A 71 9.30 3.72 -17.52
CA TRP A 71 7.95 4.30 -17.47
C TRP A 71 7.56 4.76 -18.88
N PRO A 72 6.34 4.53 -19.36
CA PRO A 72 5.86 5.18 -20.58
C PRO A 72 5.68 6.69 -20.34
N ASP A 73 6.05 7.48 -21.36
CA ASP A 73 5.82 8.93 -21.49
C ASP A 73 4.33 9.25 -21.59
#